data_AF-A0A1H1KFA8-F1
#
_entry.id   AF-A0A1H1KFA8-F1
#
_cell.length_a   1.000
_cell.length_b   1.000
_cell.length_c   1.000
_cell.angle_alpha   90.00
_cell.angle_beta   90.00
_cell.angle_gamma   90.00
#
_symmetry.space_group_name_H-M   'P 1'
#
loop_
_entity.id
_entity.type
_entity.pdbx_description
1 polymer ?
#
loop_
_entity_poly.entity_id
_entity_poly.type
_entity_poly.pdbx_seq_one_letter_code
_entity_poly.pdbx_strand_id
1 'polypeptide(L)' 'MTAELKAIRTRADHDAALAEVERLWGAKSDTPEGDRLELLATLIDAYEAKHYPMDRPDPIEAIRFRMQSQDS' A
#
# COMPACT_ATOMS: atom_id res chain seq x y z
N MET A 1 12.90 -23.12 -1.91
CA MET A 1 13.78 -22.04 -2.42
C MET A 1 13.31 -20.77 -1.76
N THR A 2 14.16 -20.13 -0.95
CA THR A 2 13.85 -18.86 -0.30
C THR A 2 13.58 -17.82 -1.37
N ALA A 3 12.34 -17.34 -1.47
CA ALA A 3 12.01 -16.22 -2.33
C ALA A 3 12.93 -15.05 -1.95
N GLU A 4 13.78 -14.59 -2.87
CA GLU A 4 14.60 -13.40 -2.65
C GLU A 4 13.68 -12.19 -2.54
N LEU A 5 13.29 -11.86 -1.30
CA LEU A 5 12.48 -10.70 -0.98
C LEU A 5 13.37 -9.45 -1.05
N LYS A 6 13.10 -8.56 -2.00
CA LYS A 6 13.85 -7.32 -2.20
C LYS A 6 13.18 -6.17 -1.44
N ALA A 7 13.95 -5.39 -0.69
CA ALA A 7 13.46 -4.17 -0.08
C ALA A 7 13.04 -3.14 -1.15
N ILE A 8 11.88 -2.50 -0.94
CA ILE A 8 11.37 -1.44 -1.81
C ILE A 8 12.01 -0.11 -1.38
N ARG A 9 12.90 0.44 -2.21
CA ARG A 9 13.63 1.69 -1.91
C ARG A 9 13.36 2.79 -2.91
N THR A 10 12.95 2.42 -4.11
CA THR A 10 12.70 3.35 -5.22
C THR A 10 11.29 3.17 -5.74
N ARG A 11 10.80 4.16 -6.49
CA ARG A 11 9.50 4.06 -7.16
C ARG A 11 9.44 2.88 -8.13
N ALA A 12 10.54 2.57 -8.83
CA ALA A 12 10.61 1.41 -9.71
C ALA A 12 10.48 0.07 -8.95
N ASP A 13 11.03 -0.02 -7.73
CA ASP A 13 10.84 -1.20 -6.88
C ASP A 13 9.38 -1.32 -6.42
N HIS A 14 8.73 -0.18 -6.15
CA HIS A 14 7.33 -0.12 -5.73
C HIS A 14 6.39 -0.54 -6.87
N ASP A 15 6.59 0.01 -8.07
CA ASP A 15 5.84 -0.37 -9.28
C ASP A 15 6.01 -1.88 -9.60
N ALA A 16 7.23 -2.41 -9.45
CA ALA A 16 7.49 -3.84 -9.64
C ALA A 16 6.82 -4.71 -8.56
N ALA A 17 6.79 -4.26 -7.31
CA ALA A 17 6.12 -4.96 -6.22
C ALA A 17 4.60 -4.99 -6.43
N LEU A 18 4.01 -3.88 -6.90
CA LEU A 18 2.58 -3.81 -7.24
C LEU A 18 2.22 -4.80 -8.36
N ALA A 19 3.00 -4.85 -9.44
CA ALA A 19 2.78 -5.79 -10.53
C ALA A 19 2.86 -7.26 -10.06
N GLU A 20 3.76 -7.56 -9.12
CA GLU A 20 3.87 -8.90 -8.55
C GLU A 20 2.70 -9.24 -7.62
N VAL A 21 2.20 -8.28 -6.84
CA VAL A 21 0.96 -8.43 -6.04
C VAL A 21 -0.23 -8.75 -6.95
N GLU A 22 -0.39 -8.04 -8.07
CA GLU A 22 -1.44 -8.31 -9.05
C GLU A 22 -1.32 -9.74 -9.63
N ARG A 23 -0.10 -10.20 -9.92
CA ARG A 23 0.15 -11.56 -10.41
C ARG A 23 -0.18 -12.65 -9.37
N LEU A 24 0.06 -12.36 -8.10
CA LEU A 24 -0.20 -13.26 -6.97
C LEU A 24 -1.63 -13.14 -6.44
N TRP A 25 -2.47 -12.30 -7.04
CA TRP A 25 -3.84 -12.09 -6.60
C TRP A 25 -4.62 -13.41 -6.57
N GLY A 26 -5.26 -13.70 -5.44
CA GLY A 26 -5.99 -14.97 -5.24
C GLY A 26 -5.10 -16.17 -4.89
N ALA A 27 -3.80 -15.97 -4.64
CA ALA A 27 -2.97 -16.97 -3.98
C ALA A 27 -3.63 -17.40 -2.66
N LYS A 28 -3.60 -18.71 -2.39
CA LYS A 28 -4.18 -19.25 -1.16
C LYS A 28 -3.27 -18.90 0.02
N SER A 29 -3.87 -18.65 1.16
CA SER A 29 -3.17 -18.57 2.45
C SER A 29 -2.40 -19.87 2.72
N ASP A 30 -1.30 -19.77 3.48
CA ASP A 30 -0.42 -20.88 3.83
C ASP A 30 0.24 -21.58 2.63
N THR A 31 0.38 -20.88 1.49
CA THR A 31 1.23 -21.30 0.37
C THR A 31 2.38 -20.32 0.17
N PRO A 32 3.49 -20.74 -0.45
CA PRO A 32 4.62 -19.84 -0.71
C PRO A 32 4.23 -18.56 -1.47
N GLU A 33 3.23 -18.64 -2.35
CA GLU A 33 2.65 -17.52 -3.08
C GLU A 33 1.85 -16.59 -2.15
N GLY A 34 1.04 -17.15 -1.25
CA GLY A 34 0.29 -16.40 -0.24
C GLY A 34 1.23 -15.66 0.74
N ASP A 35 2.24 -16.36 1.25
CA ASP A 35 3.26 -15.78 2.13
C ASP A 35 3.98 -14.62 1.44
N ARG A 36 4.30 -14.79 0.14
CA ARG A 36 4.95 -13.75 -0.66
C ARG A 36 4.02 -12.55 -0.88
N LEU A 37 2.74 -12.78 -1.14
CA LEU A 37 1.74 -11.73 -1.30
C LEU A 37 1.63 -10.89 -0.02
N GLU A 38 1.56 -11.52 1.14
CA GLU A 38 1.48 -10.83 2.44
C GLU A 38 2.74 -10.00 2.73
N LEU A 39 3.92 -10.56 2.45
CA LEU A 39 5.19 -9.84 2.61
C LEU A 39 5.30 -8.63 1.67
N LEU A 40 4.91 -8.78 0.41
CA LEU A 40 4.93 -7.68 -0.56
C LEU A 40 3.97 -6.56 -0.16
N ALA A 41 2.76 -6.90 0.29
CA ALA A 41 1.80 -5.92 0.79
C ALA A 41 2.37 -5.11 1.97
N THR A 42 3.01 -5.79 2.92
CA THR A 42 3.67 -5.15 4.07
C THR A 42 4.80 -4.20 3.64
N LEU A 43 5.61 -4.61 2.66
CA LEU A 43 6.71 -3.77 2.16
C LEU A 43 6.22 -2.55 1.38
N ILE A 44 5.14 -2.70 0.61
CA ILE A 44 4.50 -1.61 -0.14
C ILE A 44 3.97 -0.57 0.84
N ASP A 45 3.19 -0.99 1.85
CA ASP A 45 2.66 -0.09 2.88
C ASP A 45 3.78 0.68 3.61
N ALA A 46 4.86 -0.01 4.00
CA ALA A 46 6.01 0.62 4.64
C ALA A 46 6.75 1.62 3.73
N TYR A 47 6.77 1.41 2.42
CA TYR A 47 7.32 2.35 1.45
C TYR A 47 6.40 3.56 1.28
N GLU A 48 5.11 3.33 1.10
CA GLU A 48 4.09 4.37 0.92
C GLU A 48 3.96 5.27 2.14
N ALA A 49 3.93 4.72 3.35
CA ALA A 49 3.90 5.50 4.59
C ALA A 49 5.08 6.49 4.71
N LYS A 50 6.23 6.17 4.10
CA LYS A 50 7.43 7.04 4.09
C LYS A 50 7.42 8.06 2.96
N HIS A 51 6.90 7.71 1.79
CA HIS A 51 7.01 8.52 0.56
C HIS A 51 5.74 9.32 0.26
N TYR A 52 4.58 8.78 0.65
CA TYR A 52 3.25 9.34 0.52
C TYR A 52 2.58 9.36 1.89
N PRO A 53 3.15 10.07 2.89
CA PRO A 53 2.47 10.23 4.16
C PRO A 53 1.09 10.81 3.86
N MET A 54 0.03 10.16 4.37
CA MET A 54 -1.32 10.70 4.30
C MET A 54 -1.28 12.11 4.87
N ASP A 55 -1.34 13.12 3.99
CA ASP A 55 -1.57 14.48 4.41
C ASP A 55 -2.84 14.41 5.25
N ARG A 56 -2.71 14.73 6.54
CA ARG A 56 -3.88 14.99 7.37
C ARG A 56 -4.72 15.97 6.55
N PRO A 57 -6.04 15.74 6.37
CA PRO A 57 -6.85 16.63 5.56
C PRO A 57 -6.54 18.05 5.98
N ASP A 58 -6.19 18.90 5.02
CA ASP A 58 -5.90 20.31 5.29
C ASP A 58 -7.00 20.79 6.24
N PRO A 59 -6.65 21.42 7.39
CA PRO A 59 -7.65 21.87 8.34
C PRO A 59 -8.81 22.63 7.69
N ILE A 60 -8.57 23.31 6.57
CA ILE A 60 -9.59 23.97 5.75
C ILE A 60 -10.53 22.97 5.06
N GLU A 61 -10.02 21.89 4.45
CA GLU A 61 -10.83 20.83 3.85
C GLU A 61 -11.66 20.09 4.90
N ALA A 62 -11.08 19.84 6.09
CA ALA A 62 -11.80 19.25 7.21
C ALA A 62 -12.94 20.15 7.75
N ILE A 63 -12.79 21.48 7.65
CA ILE A 63 -13.85 22.44 7.99
C ILE A 63 -14.92 22.49 6.89
N ARG A 64 -14.55 22.51 5.61
CA ARG A 64 -15.51 22.49 4.49
C ARG A 64 -16.42 21.27 4.51
N PHE A 65 -15.88 20.08 4.81
CA PHE A 65 -16.66 18.85 4.96
C PHE A 65 -17.74 18.97 6.06
N ARG A 66 -17.41 19.59 7.20
CA ARG A 66 -18.36 19.85 8.29
C ARG A 66 -19.45 20.85 7.89
N MET A 67 -19.09 21.90 7.15
CA MET A 67 -20.07 22.90 6.70
C MET A 67 -21.07 22.28 5.70
N GLN A 68 -20.61 21.45 4.76
CA GLN A 68 -21.50 20.74 3.82
C GLN A 68 -22.42 19.72 4.52
N SER A 69 -21.99 19.16 5.65
CA SER A 69 -22.77 18.17 6.40
C SER A 69 -23.93 18.78 7.21
N GLN A 70 -23.96 20.10 7.42
CA GLN A 70 -24.99 20.78 8.21
C GLN A 70 -26.09 21.44 7.35
N ASP A 71 -25.92 21.53 6.03
CA ASP A 71 -26.89 22.13 5.10
C ASP A 71 -27.76 21.08 4.36
N SER A 72 -27.82 19.83 4.84
CA SER A 72 -28.73 18.77 4.32
C SER A 72 -29.89 18.47 5.25
#